data_AF-A0A3B0VEL3-F1
#
_entry.id   AF-A0A3B0VEL3-F1
#
_cell.length_a   1.000
_cell.length_b   1.000
_cell.length_c   1.000
_cell.angle_alpha   90.00
_cell.angle_beta   90.00
_cell.angle_gamma   90.00
#
_symmetry.space_group_name_H-M   'P 1'
#
loop_
_entity.id
_entity.type
_entity.pdbx_description
1 polymer ?
#
loop_
_entity_poly.entity_id
_entity_poly.type
_entity_poly.pdbx_seq_one_letter_code
_entity_poly.pdbx_strand_id
1 'polypeptide(L)'
;MHDNTVMKKIISVFLNLLLLSLFFVTPAHAENDRAFFWQVTSAQATVYLMGSIHFADKSFYPLRPVIEAAFKRSDALVVELDITKTDNAIYQRMLSQRGIYKGGRTIKDALSEETWLQLRQHLRYLKVPYDSVKSYKPGVLVLTLSSIQVMRLGLDPGLGIDAYFLSKAGHKKIIELETLQQQLNLFLDIPDGELLLKESLYSLGDAEM
;
A
#
# COMPACT_ATOMS: atom_id res chain seq x y z
N MET A 1 64.04 -2.69 -23.93
CA MET A 1 62.76 -3.38 -24.24
C MET A 1 62.05 -3.61 -22.91
N HIS A 2 61.01 -2.83 -22.61
CA HIS A 2 60.22 -3.05 -21.39
C HIS A 2 59.26 -4.22 -21.61
N ASP A 3 59.26 -5.18 -20.68
CA ASP A 3 58.51 -6.43 -20.78
C ASP A 3 57.01 -6.19 -20.56
N ASN A 4 56.27 -6.07 -21.66
CA ASN A 4 54.83 -5.85 -21.68
C ASN A 4 54.01 -7.09 -21.26
N THR A 5 54.67 -8.21 -20.92
CA THR A 5 54.01 -9.47 -20.56
C THR A 5 53.26 -9.36 -19.24
N VAL A 6 53.81 -8.62 -18.27
CA VAL A 6 53.16 -8.38 -16.97
C VAL A 6 51.91 -7.51 -17.14
N MET A 7 52.00 -6.44 -17.93
CA MET A 7 50.87 -5.54 -18.18
C MET A 7 49.72 -6.24 -18.93
N LYS A 8 50.04 -7.12 -19.90
CA LYS A 8 49.03 -7.94 -20.60
C LYS A 8 48.34 -8.96 -19.68
N LYS A 9 49.08 -9.57 -18.74
CA LYS A 9 48.49 -10.47 -17.72
C LYS A 9 47.56 -9.71 -16.78
N ILE A 10 47.96 -8.52 -16.31
CA ILE A 10 47.14 -7.68 -15.45
C ILE A 10 45.86 -7.27 -16.16
N ILE A 11 45.95 -6.78 -17.41
CA ILE A 11 44.77 -6.39 -18.21
C ILE A 11 43.85 -7.59 -18.45
N SER A 12 44.39 -8.77 -18.74
CA SER A 12 43.60 -10.00 -18.93
C SER A 12 42.87 -10.43 -17.65
N VAL A 13 43.51 -10.32 -16.48
CA VAL A 13 42.88 -10.62 -15.18
C VAL A 13 41.77 -9.62 -14.88
N PHE A 14 41.99 -8.31 -15.11
CA PHE A 14 40.95 -7.29 -14.93
C PHE A 14 39.78 -7.44 -15.92
N LEU A 15 40.05 -7.79 -17.17
CA LEU A 15 39.01 -8.01 -18.18
C LEU A 15 38.17 -9.26 -17.87
N ASN A 16 38.79 -10.34 -17.39
CA ASN A 16 38.09 -11.55 -16.95
C ASN A 16 37.30 -11.31 -15.66
N LEU A 17 37.79 -10.48 -14.72
CA LEU A 17 37.05 -10.07 -13.52
C LEU A 17 35.85 -9.17 -13.86
N LEU A 18 35.98 -8.28 -14.84
CA LEU A 18 34.89 -7.43 -15.35
C LEU A 18 33.82 -8.25 -16.11
N LEU A 19 34.24 -9.28 -16.86
CA LEU A 19 33.32 -10.22 -17.51
C LEU A 19 32.62 -11.13 -16.50
N LEU A 20 33.28 -11.51 -15.39
CA LEU A 20 32.65 -12.28 -14.31
C LEU A 20 31.59 -11.47 -13.55
N SER A 21 31.79 -10.16 -13.36
CA SER A 21 30.81 -9.31 -12.66
C SER A 21 29.55 -9.02 -13.49
N LEU A 22 29.63 -9.11 -14.82
CA LEU A 22 28.48 -9.00 -15.73
C LEU A 22 27.52 -10.21 -15.68
N PHE A 23 27.95 -11.36 -15.15
CA PHE A 23 27.12 -12.58 -15.04
C PHE A 23 26.44 -12.77 -13.67
N PHE A 24 26.73 -11.91 -12.68
CA PHE A 24 26.13 -11.98 -11.33
C PHE A 24 25.28 -10.77 -10.97
N VAL A 25 24.71 -10.08 -11.96
CA VAL A 25 23.54 -9.22 -11.70
C VAL A 25 22.31 -10.11 -11.74
N THR A 26 22.12 -10.94 -10.72
CA THR A 26 20.80 -11.48 -10.44
C THR A 26 19.95 -10.30 -10.00
N PRO A 27 18.92 -9.90 -10.75
CA PRO A 27 18.00 -8.91 -10.22
C PRO A 27 17.42 -9.53 -8.95
N ALA A 28 17.46 -8.81 -7.84
CA ALA A 28 16.67 -9.16 -6.68
C ALA A 28 15.20 -9.01 -7.10
N HIS A 29 14.64 -10.06 -7.69
CA HIS A 29 13.25 -10.10 -8.11
C HIS A 29 12.40 -10.54 -6.91
N ALA A 30 11.21 -9.94 -6.77
CA ALA A 30 10.10 -10.48 -5.99
C ALA A 30 9.59 -11.86 -6.48
N GLU A 31 10.33 -12.55 -7.36
CA GLU A 31 10.02 -13.89 -7.83
C GLU A 31 9.92 -14.91 -6.69
N ASN A 32 10.58 -14.63 -5.55
CA ASN A 32 10.50 -15.40 -4.31
C ASN A 32 9.52 -14.83 -3.27
N ASP A 33 8.54 -14.01 -3.68
CA ASP A 33 7.47 -13.61 -2.75
C ASP A 33 6.78 -14.85 -2.16
N ARG A 34 6.45 -14.77 -0.87
CA ARG A 34 5.71 -15.82 -0.16
C ARG A 34 4.20 -15.55 -0.16
N ALA A 35 3.73 -14.62 -1.00
CA ALA A 35 2.32 -14.28 -1.04
C ALA A 35 1.52 -15.45 -1.61
N PHE A 36 0.42 -15.77 -0.94
CA PHE A 36 -0.49 -16.80 -1.41
C PHE A 36 -1.16 -16.35 -2.71
N PHE A 37 -1.13 -17.24 -3.70
CA PHE A 37 -1.84 -17.07 -4.95
C PHE A 37 -2.61 -18.35 -5.23
N TRP A 38 -3.93 -18.24 -5.18
CA TRP A 38 -4.83 -19.38 -5.27
C TRP A 38 -5.40 -19.49 -6.67
N GLN A 39 -5.52 -20.71 -7.16
CA GLN A 39 -6.26 -21.03 -8.37
C GLN A 39 -7.41 -21.95 -7.98
N VAL A 40 -8.64 -21.55 -8.32
CA VAL A 40 -9.85 -22.33 -8.14
C VAL A 40 -10.40 -22.65 -9.52
N THR A 41 -10.65 -23.92 -9.81
CA THR A 41 -11.15 -24.37 -11.12
C THR A 41 -12.48 -25.08 -10.98
N SER A 42 -13.36 -24.87 -11.96
CA SER A 42 -14.58 -25.64 -12.18
C SER A 42 -14.66 -26.06 -13.65
N ALA A 43 -15.74 -26.76 -14.02
CA ALA A 43 -16.01 -27.09 -15.42
C ALA A 43 -16.31 -25.84 -16.28
N GLN A 44 -16.67 -24.72 -15.66
CA GLN A 44 -17.13 -23.50 -16.35
C GLN A 44 -16.12 -22.34 -16.27
N ALA A 45 -15.28 -22.30 -15.23
CA ALA A 45 -14.41 -21.14 -15.00
C ALA A 45 -13.13 -21.50 -14.25
N THR A 46 -12.14 -20.64 -14.38
CA THR A 46 -10.96 -20.59 -13.51
C THR A 46 -10.92 -19.22 -12.83
N VAL A 47 -10.83 -19.21 -11.51
CA VAL A 47 -10.68 -18.01 -10.70
C VAL A 47 -9.29 -18.01 -10.09
N TYR A 48 -8.61 -16.87 -10.20
CA TYR A 48 -7.34 -16.62 -9.55
C TYR A 48 -7.57 -15.61 -8.43
N LEU A 49 -7.10 -15.93 -7.21
CA LEU A 49 -7.26 -15.08 -6.04
C LEU A 49 -5.90 -14.75 -5.43
N MET A 50 -5.68 -13.45 -5.25
CA MET A 50 -4.51 -12.88 -4.58
C MET A 50 -5.01 -11.85 -3.57
N GLY A 51 -4.35 -11.74 -2.41
CA GLY A 51 -4.59 -10.64 -1.50
C GLY A 51 -4.12 -9.31 -2.12
N SER A 52 -4.90 -8.24 -1.94
CA SER A 52 -4.51 -6.91 -2.38
C SER A 52 -3.50 -6.28 -1.41
N ILE A 53 -2.61 -5.46 -1.93
CA ILE A 53 -1.68 -4.64 -1.17
C ILE A 53 -1.77 -3.23 -1.77
N HIS A 54 -2.37 -2.30 -1.04
CA HIS A 54 -2.65 -0.95 -1.55
C HIS A 54 -1.43 -0.05 -1.63
N PHE A 55 -0.39 -0.31 -0.82
CA PHE A 55 0.84 0.46 -0.79
C PHE A 55 2.03 -0.48 -0.96
N ALA A 56 2.84 -0.25 -1.98
CA ALA A 56 4.01 -1.06 -2.25
C ALA A 56 5.19 -0.17 -2.72
N ASP A 57 6.36 -0.76 -2.87
CA ASP A 57 7.50 -0.09 -3.49
C ASP A 57 7.95 -0.85 -4.74
N LYS A 58 9.02 -0.38 -5.37
CA LYS A 58 9.54 -0.98 -6.61
C LYS A 58 10.07 -2.40 -6.41
N SER A 59 10.42 -2.80 -5.19
CA SER A 59 10.97 -4.14 -4.90
C SER A 59 9.92 -5.24 -5.06
N PHE A 60 8.63 -4.90 -5.07
CA PHE A 60 7.53 -5.82 -5.36
C PHE A 60 7.51 -6.28 -6.82
N TYR A 61 8.22 -5.58 -7.70
CA TYR A 61 8.18 -5.81 -9.13
C TYR A 61 9.52 -6.34 -9.67
N PRO A 62 9.49 -7.19 -10.71
CA PRO A 62 8.32 -7.77 -11.35
C PRO A 62 7.61 -8.78 -10.44
N LEU A 63 6.29 -8.88 -10.60
CA LEU A 63 5.51 -9.94 -9.94
C LEU A 63 5.91 -11.30 -10.49
N ARG A 64 5.65 -12.37 -9.72
CA ARG A 64 5.88 -13.74 -10.18
C ARG A 64 5.20 -13.98 -11.54
N PRO A 65 5.90 -14.57 -12.53
CA PRO A 65 5.36 -14.78 -13.88
C PRO A 65 4.00 -15.50 -13.92
N VAL A 66 3.72 -16.38 -12.96
CA VAL A 66 2.43 -17.08 -12.84
C VAL A 66 1.25 -16.13 -12.62
N ILE A 67 1.45 -15.05 -11.87
CA ILE A 67 0.42 -14.04 -11.57
C ILE A 67 0.15 -13.22 -12.84
N GLU A 68 1.21 -12.74 -13.50
CA GLU A 68 1.11 -12.00 -14.77
C GLU A 68 0.42 -12.83 -15.85
N ALA A 69 0.77 -14.11 -15.96
CA ALA A 69 0.17 -15.01 -16.92
C ALA A 69 -1.32 -15.27 -16.63
N ALA A 70 -1.68 -15.43 -15.36
CA ALA A 70 -3.07 -15.57 -14.94
C ALA A 70 -3.90 -14.32 -15.25
N PHE A 71 -3.37 -13.12 -14.93
CA PHE A 71 -4.01 -11.86 -15.26
C PHE A 71 -4.22 -11.70 -16.78
N LYS A 72 -3.19 -12.02 -17.58
CA LYS A 72 -3.29 -11.96 -19.04
C LYS A 72 -4.39 -12.86 -19.59
N ARG A 73 -4.50 -14.10 -19.08
CA ARG A 73 -5.52 -15.10 -19.50
C ARG A 73 -6.94 -14.79 -19.00
N SER A 74 -7.10 -13.94 -18.00
CA SER A 74 -8.41 -13.67 -17.39
C SER A 74 -9.24 -12.70 -18.23
N ASP A 75 -10.54 -12.96 -18.38
CA ASP A 75 -11.46 -12.08 -19.13
C ASP A 75 -11.91 -10.85 -18.32
N ALA A 76 -11.89 -10.98 -16.99
CA ALA A 76 -12.30 -9.94 -16.04
C ALA A 76 -11.26 -9.78 -14.94
N LEU A 77 -11.19 -8.56 -14.39
CA LEU A 77 -10.48 -8.25 -13.16
C LEU A 77 -11.51 -7.92 -12.09
N VAL A 78 -11.48 -8.66 -10.99
CA VAL A 78 -12.33 -8.41 -9.82
C VAL A 78 -11.49 -7.67 -8.78
N VAL A 79 -11.97 -6.53 -8.30
CA VAL A 79 -11.32 -5.68 -7.29
C VAL A 79 -12.30 -5.33 -6.18
N GLU A 80 -11.80 -4.92 -5.02
CA GLU A 80 -12.64 -4.34 -3.97
C GLU A 80 -13.35 -3.08 -4.51
N LEU A 81 -12.58 -2.17 -5.10
CA LEU A 81 -13.07 -0.90 -5.65
C LEU A 81 -12.27 -0.52 -6.90
N ASP A 82 -12.93 0.03 -7.92
CA ASP A 82 -12.26 0.63 -9.08
C ASP A 82 -11.77 2.04 -8.71
N ILE A 83 -10.56 2.10 -8.16
CA ILE A 83 -9.94 3.36 -7.74
C ILE A 83 -9.67 4.32 -8.90
N THR A 84 -9.74 3.86 -10.15
CA THR A 84 -9.59 4.72 -11.34
C THR A 84 -10.83 5.55 -11.64
N LYS A 85 -11.98 5.17 -11.08
CA LYS A 85 -13.28 5.82 -11.26
C LYS A 85 -13.85 6.41 -9.97
N THR A 86 -13.08 6.41 -8.89
CA THR A 86 -13.56 6.87 -7.60
C THR A 86 -13.97 8.34 -7.67
N ASP A 87 -15.23 8.61 -7.32
CA ASP A 87 -15.79 9.96 -7.32
C ASP A 87 -15.31 10.73 -6.09
N ASN A 88 -14.33 11.61 -6.29
CA ASN A 88 -13.82 12.51 -5.26
C ASN A 88 -14.95 13.33 -4.59
N ALA A 89 -16.04 13.65 -5.30
CA ALA A 89 -17.16 14.37 -4.71
C ALA A 89 -17.89 13.52 -3.66
N ILE A 90 -18.03 12.20 -3.88
CA ILE A 90 -18.61 11.28 -2.89
C ILE A 90 -17.72 11.23 -1.64
N TYR A 91 -16.41 11.10 -1.80
CA TYR A 91 -15.47 11.10 -0.68
C TYR A 91 -15.58 12.39 0.15
N GLN A 92 -15.50 13.55 -0.50
CA GLN A 92 -15.58 14.86 0.17
C GLN A 92 -16.93 15.09 0.85
N ARG A 93 -18.02 14.65 0.22
CA ARG A 93 -19.35 14.68 0.80
C ARG A 93 -19.43 13.81 2.06
N MET A 94 -18.92 12.58 2.01
CA MET A 94 -18.91 11.68 3.17
C MET A 94 -18.06 12.22 4.31
N LEU A 95 -16.87 12.73 4.02
CA LEU A 95 -15.97 13.33 5.00
C LEU A 95 -16.64 14.53 5.70
N SER A 96 -17.18 15.48 4.93
CA SER A 96 -17.84 16.68 5.48
C SER A 96 -19.12 16.37 6.26
N GLN A 97 -19.89 15.36 5.82
CA GLN A 97 -21.16 15.01 6.47
C GLN A 97 -20.95 14.19 7.73
N ARG A 98 -20.01 13.24 7.70
CA ARG A 98 -19.90 12.16 8.70
C ARG A 98 -18.51 12.00 9.29
N GLY A 99 -17.45 12.30 8.54
CA GLY A 99 -16.06 12.08 8.93
C GLY A 99 -15.45 13.16 9.82
N ILE A 100 -16.14 14.29 10.01
CA ILE A 100 -15.69 15.37 10.88
C ILE A 100 -16.72 15.70 11.98
N TYR A 101 -16.21 16.20 13.11
CA TYR A 101 -16.98 16.89 14.12
C TYR A 101 -17.46 18.26 13.60
N LYS A 102 -18.63 18.67 14.07
CA LYS A 102 -19.28 19.95 13.74
C LYS A 102 -19.43 20.79 15.01
N GLY A 103 -19.63 22.10 14.84
CA GLY A 103 -19.91 23.00 15.95
C GLY A 103 -18.71 23.24 16.88
N GLY A 104 -17.49 23.16 16.37
CA GLY A 104 -16.27 23.41 17.13
C GLY A 104 -15.79 22.26 18.02
N ARG A 105 -16.57 21.16 18.13
CA ARG A 105 -16.11 19.93 18.76
C ARG A 105 -14.88 19.38 18.04
N THR A 106 -13.96 18.84 18.81
CA THR A 106 -12.68 18.29 18.35
C THR A 106 -12.53 16.82 18.76
N ILE A 107 -11.54 16.14 18.19
CA ILE A 107 -11.16 14.79 18.57
C ILE A 107 -10.77 14.71 20.05
N LYS A 108 -10.15 15.74 20.62
CA LYS A 108 -9.81 15.76 22.05
C LYS A 108 -11.05 15.60 22.94
N ASP A 109 -12.19 16.17 22.53
CA ASP A 109 -13.44 16.08 23.29
C ASP A 109 -14.10 14.69 23.22
N ALA A 110 -13.53 13.77 22.44
CA ALA A 110 -14.05 12.43 22.20
C ALA A 110 -13.10 11.32 22.66
N LEU A 111 -11.99 11.66 23.31
CA LEU A 111 -10.98 10.71 23.78
C LEU A 111 -10.79 10.85 25.29
N SER A 112 -10.43 9.76 25.93
CA SER A 112 -9.78 9.77 27.23
C SER A 112 -8.46 10.53 27.18
N GLU A 113 -7.99 11.01 28.34
CA GLU A 113 -6.71 11.70 28.44
C GLU A 113 -5.55 10.79 28.00
N GLU A 114 -5.62 9.49 28.29
CA GLU A 114 -4.61 8.50 27.87
C GLU A 114 -4.49 8.45 26.34
N THR A 115 -5.60 8.20 25.63
CA THR A 115 -5.59 8.10 24.16
C THR A 115 -5.27 9.45 23.51
N TRP A 116 -5.69 10.56 24.11
CA TRP A 116 -5.31 11.90 23.66
C TRP A 116 -3.79 12.13 23.71
N LEU A 117 -3.13 11.73 24.80
CA LEU A 117 -1.68 11.85 24.94
C LEU A 117 -0.94 10.98 23.90
N GLN A 118 -1.40 9.75 23.67
CA GLN A 118 -0.86 8.86 22.63
C GLN A 118 -1.02 9.46 21.22
N LEU A 119 -2.20 10.01 20.91
CA LEU A 119 -2.46 10.67 19.64
C LEU A 119 -1.53 11.88 19.45
N ARG A 120 -1.39 12.74 20.45
CA ARG A 120 -0.50 13.90 20.38
C ARG A 120 0.96 13.50 20.12
N GLN A 121 1.42 12.42 20.75
CA GLN A 121 2.77 11.91 20.54
C GLN A 121 2.97 11.47 19.08
N HIS A 122 2.04 10.68 18.54
CA HIS A 122 2.09 10.23 17.14
C HIS A 122 2.02 11.40 16.16
N LEU A 123 1.13 12.38 16.38
CA LEU A 123 1.05 13.57 15.53
C LEU A 123 2.38 14.33 15.49
N ARG A 124 3.08 14.44 16.63
CA ARG A 124 4.42 15.05 16.69
C ARG A 124 5.46 14.23 15.93
N TYR A 125 5.47 12.91 16.10
CA TYR A 125 6.37 12.02 15.38
C TYR A 125 6.16 12.10 13.86
N LEU A 126 4.90 12.09 13.43
CA LEU A 126 4.47 12.22 12.03
C LEU A 126 4.58 13.63 11.46
N LYS A 127 4.92 14.62 12.30
CA LYS A 127 4.94 16.06 11.94
C LYS A 127 3.61 16.55 11.38
N VAL A 128 2.50 15.99 11.85
CA VAL A 128 1.13 16.39 11.49
C VAL A 128 0.66 17.45 12.49
N PRO A 129 0.37 18.69 12.07
CA PRO A 129 -0.18 19.70 12.97
C PRO A 129 -1.54 19.27 13.51
N TYR A 130 -1.76 19.41 14.83
CA TYR A 130 -3.06 19.06 15.42
C TYR A 130 -4.21 19.81 14.74
N ASP A 131 -4.02 21.09 14.40
CA ASP A 131 -5.06 21.89 13.76
C ASP A 131 -5.53 21.38 12.40
N SER A 132 -4.72 20.59 11.67
CA SER A 132 -5.14 20.02 10.38
C SER A 132 -6.04 18.79 10.53
N VAL A 133 -6.06 18.17 11.72
CA VAL A 133 -6.81 16.92 11.98
C VAL A 133 -7.76 17.00 13.16
N LYS A 134 -7.78 18.12 13.92
CA LYS A 134 -8.56 18.24 15.16
C LYS A 134 -10.06 18.00 14.99
N SER A 135 -10.60 18.25 13.81
CA SER A 135 -12.02 18.03 13.52
C SER A 135 -12.32 16.61 13.05
N TYR A 136 -11.32 15.78 12.75
CA TYR A 136 -11.56 14.44 12.24
C TYR A 136 -12.12 13.52 13.33
N LYS A 137 -13.04 12.65 12.94
CA LYS A 137 -13.49 11.56 13.79
C LYS A 137 -12.46 10.43 13.81
N PRO A 138 -12.50 9.54 14.83
CA PRO A 138 -11.48 8.51 15.01
C PRO A 138 -11.20 7.65 13.77
N GLY A 139 -12.22 7.13 13.09
CA GLY A 139 -12.01 6.30 11.89
C GLY A 139 -11.31 7.01 10.73
N VAL A 140 -11.59 8.30 10.54
CA VAL A 140 -10.89 9.12 9.53
C VAL A 140 -9.44 9.35 9.94
N LEU A 141 -9.20 9.60 11.23
CA LEU A 141 -7.85 9.75 11.77
C LEU A 141 -7.03 8.48 11.59
N VAL A 142 -7.60 7.31 11.86
CA VAL A 142 -6.93 6.02 11.64
C VAL A 142 -6.50 5.86 10.19
N LEU A 143 -7.42 6.05 9.24
CA LEU A 143 -7.08 5.99 7.81
C LEU A 143 -5.96 6.99 7.44
N THR A 144 -6.09 8.23 7.92
CA THR A 144 -5.14 9.31 7.61
C THR A 144 -3.74 9.01 8.15
N LEU A 145 -3.64 8.64 9.44
CA LEU A 145 -2.36 8.41 10.10
C LEU A 145 -1.67 7.15 9.56
N SER A 146 -2.44 6.08 9.31
CA SER A 146 -1.92 4.86 8.71
C SER A 146 -1.34 5.11 7.31
N SER A 147 -2.06 5.85 6.45
CA SER A 147 -1.52 6.21 5.13
C SER A 147 -0.26 7.06 5.21
N ILE A 148 -0.22 8.07 6.09
CA ILE A 148 0.98 8.90 6.28
C ILE A 148 2.16 8.06 6.74
N GLN A 149 1.97 7.17 7.73
CA GLN A 149 3.04 6.32 8.24
C GLN A 149 3.61 5.42 7.13
N VAL A 150 2.73 4.71 6.42
CA VAL A 150 3.12 3.80 5.34
C VAL A 150 3.87 4.53 4.23
N MET A 151 3.43 5.74 3.86
CA MET A 151 4.12 6.57 2.86
C MET A 151 5.49 7.06 3.34
N ARG A 152 5.65 7.34 4.65
CA ARG A 152 6.96 7.69 5.22
C ARG A 152 7.96 6.54 5.20
N LEU A 153 7.48 5.30 5.16
CA LEU A 153 8.31 4.10 4.98
C LEU A 153 8.75 3.90 3.52
N GLY A 154 8.32 4.76 2.59
CA GLY A 154 8.70 4.70 1.18
C GLY A 154 7.76 3.87 0.31
N LEU A 155 6.63 3.41 0.86
CA LEU A 155 5.60 2.71 0.11
C LEU A 155 4.68 3.73 -0.59
N ASP A 156 4.31 3.45 -1.83
CA ASP A 156 3.55 4.31 -2.72
C ASP A 156 2.21 3.65 -3.07
N PRO A 157 1.07 4.35 -2.92
CA PRO A 157 -0.22 3.81 -3.31
C PRO A 157 -0.36 3.55 -4.82
N GLY A 158 0.34 4.31 -5.66
CA GLY A 158 0.38 4.12 -7.11
C GLY A 158 1.15 2.87 -7.53
N LEU A 159 1.93 2.28 -6.62
CA LEU A 159 2.61 1.00 -6.83
C LEU A 159 1.84 -0.18 -6.20
N GLY A 160 0.68 0.06 -5.57
CA GLY A 160 -0.17 -0.99 -5.03
C GLY A 160 -0.56 -2.05 -6.09
N ILE A 161 -0.82 -3.27 -5.64
CA ILE A 161 -1.15 -4.41 -6.52
C ILE A 161 -2.49 -4.19 -7.23
N ASP A 162 -3.46 -3.59 -6.53
CA ASP A 162 -4.72 -3.12 -7.10
C ASP A 162 -4.51 -2.05 -8.18
N ALA A 163 -3.77 -0.99 -7.86
CA ALA A 163 -3.44 0.09 -8.79
C ALA A 163 -2.71 -0.45 -10.04
N TYR A 164 -1.77 -1.37 -9.83
CA TYR A 164 -1.01 -2.01 -10.89
C TYR A 164 -1.92 -2.78 -11.86
N PHE A 165 -2.77 -3.68 -11.36
CA PHE A 165 -3.64 -4.47 -12.23
C PHE A 165 -4.77 -3.64 -12.86
N LEU A 166 -5.29 -2.63 -12.16
CA LEU A 166 -6.25 -1.67 -12.73
C LEU A 166 -5.62 -0.89 -13.89
N SER A 167 -4.39 -0.40 -13.73
CA SER A 167 -3.67 0.31 -14.80
C SER A 167 -3.41 -0.55 -16.05
N LYS A 168 -3.32 -1.87 -15.86
CA LYS A 168 -3.07 -2.86 -16.93
C LYS A 168 -4.33 -3.54 -17.47
N ALA A 169 -5.52 -3.22 -16.95
CA ALA A 169 -6.75 -3.93 -17.29
C ALA A 169 -7.12 -3.83 -18.77
N GLY A 170 -6.78 -2.71 -19.43
CA GLY A 170 -7.11 -2.50 -20.85
C GLY A 170 -8.61 -2.62 -21.10
N HIS A 171 -9.02 -3.62 -21.89
CA HIS A 171 -10.43 -3.89 -22.20
C HIS A 171 -11.08 -4.95 -21.30
N LYS A 172 -10.36 -5.48 -20.30
CA LYS A 172 -10.94 -6.46 -19.37
C LYS A 172 -12.12 -5.83 -18.63
N LYS A 173 -13.16 -6.62 -18.38
CA LYS A 173 -14.29 -6.18 -17.55
C LYS A 173 -13.80 -6.00 -16.12
N ILE A 174 -13.94 -4.80 -15.56
CA ILE A 174 -13.72 -4.55 -14.14
C ILE A 174 -15.01 -4.87 -13.38
N ILE A 175 -14.89 -5.64 -12.31
CA ILE A 175 -15.99 -5.99 -11.40
C ILE A 175 -15.58 -5.55 -10.01
N GLU A 176 -16.38 -4.67 -9.41
CA GLU A 176 -16.17 -4.16 -8.06
C GLU A 176 -16.97 -5.01 -7.06
N LEU A 177 -16.34 -5.38 -5.95
CA LEU A 177 -17.01 -6.08 -4.85
C LEU A 177 -17.70 -5.11 -3.89
N GLU A 178 -17.21 -3.88 -3.82
CA GLU A 178 -17.63 -2.86 -2.87
C GLU A 178 -17.80 -1.49 -3.55
N THR A 179 -18.52 -0.61 -2.89
CA THR A 179 -18.59 0.82 -3.22
C THR A 179 -17.71 1.61 -2.27
N LEU A 180 -17.25 2.78 -2.70
CA LEU A 180 -16.52 3.71 -1.82
C LEU A 180 -17.31 4.01 -0.53
N GLN A 181 -18.63 4.12 -0.61
CA GLN A 181 -19.47 4.37 0.56
C GLN A 181 -19.43 3.18 1.54
N GLN A 182 -19.47 1.94 1.05
CA GLN A 182 -19.36 0.76 1.91
C GLN A 182 -18.01 0.73 2.64
N GLN A 183 -16.90 0.98 1.92
CA GLN A 183 -15.57 1.04 2.55
C GLN A 183 -15.46 2.12 3.63
N LEU A 184 -15.93 3.34 3.33
CA LEU A 184 -15.88 4.42 4.31
C LEU A 184 -16.79 4.16 5.52
N ASN A 185 -17.97 3.55 5.32
CA ASN A 185 -18.87 3.22 6.42
C ASN A 185 -18.20 2.29 7.44
N LEU A 186 -17.35 1.36 7.00
CA LEU A 186 -16.62 0.46 7.93
C LEU A 186 -15.82 1.22 8.98
N PHE A 187 -15.29 2.41 8.65
CA PHE A 187 -14.52 3.24 9.60
C PHE A 187 -15.36 4.32 10.27
N LEU A 188 -16.42 4.78 9.61
CA LEU A 188 -17.29 5.86 10.11
C LEU A 188 -18.35 5.38 11.11
N ASP A 189 -18.74 4.10 11.03
CA ASP A 189 -19.82 3.50 11.83
C ASP A 189 -19.32 2.59 12.96
N ILE A 190 -18.02 2.63 13.27
CA ILE A 190 -17.46 1.84 14.36
C ILE A 190 -18.07 2.34 15.69
N PRO A 191 -18.72 1.45 16.47
CA PRO A 191 -19.40 1.83 17.71
C PRO A 191 -18.46 2.50 18.72
N ASP A 192 -17.24 1.97 18.85
CA ASP A 192 -16.19 2.52 19.71
C ASP A 192 -15.02 3.05 18.87
N GLY A 193 -15.18 4.29 18.42
CA GLY A 193 -14.14 4.96 17.63
C GLY A 193 -12.86 5.24 18.44
N GLU A 194 -12.97 5.46 19.75
CA GLU A 194 -11.79 5.66 20.60
C GLU A 194 -10.95 4.39 20.66
N LEU A 195 -11.58 3.23 20.89
CA LEU A 195 -10.88 1.94 20.92
C LEU A 195 -10.18 1.66 19.59
N LEU A 196 -10.85 1.86 18.46
CA LEU A 196 -10.23 1.71 17.14
C LEU A 196 -8.97 2.57 17.00
N LEU A 197 -9.06 3.85 17.40
CA LEU A 197 -7.93 4.76 17.33
C LEU A 197 -6.82 4.35 18.29
N LYS A 198 -7.15 3.93 19.51
CA LYS A 198 -6.19 3.46 20.51
C LYS A 198 -5.40 2.26 20.00
N GLU A 199 -6.08 1.23 19.50
CA GLU A 199 -5.43 0.04 18.93
C GLU A 199 -4.57 0.39 17.70
N SER A 200 -5.05 1.31 16.86
CA SER A 200 -4.28 1.77 15.70
C SER A 200 -3.00 2.50 16.12
N LEU A 201 -3.08 3.41 17.11
CA LEU A 201 -1.92 4.11 17.65
C LEU A 201 -0.94 3.16 18.33
N TYR A 202 -1.43 2.12 19.01
CA TYR A 202 -0.57 1.08 19.58
C TYR A 202 0.21 0.35 18.47
N SER A 203 -0.51 -0.14 17.45
CA SER A 203 0.11 -0.85 16.32
C SER A 203 1.08 0.03 15.52
N LEU A 204 0.81 1.33 15.40
CA LEU A 204 1.70 2.26 14.72
C LEU A 204 2.97 2.53 15.55
N GLY A 205 2.85 2.66 16.87
CA GLY A 205 3.98 2.86 17.77
C GLY A 205 4.96 1.68 17.78
N ASP A 206 4.46 0.45 17.68
CA ASP A 206 5.31 -0.74 17.56
C ASP A 206 6.12 -0.75 16.25
N ALA A 207 5.61 -0.15 15.18
CA ALA A 207 6.32 -0.03 13.91
C ALA A 207 7.36 1.11 13.87
N GLU A 208 7.41 1.95 14.91
CA GLU A 208 8.39 3.04 15.07
C GLU A 208 9.65 2.62 15.85
N MET A 209 9.62 1.46 16.52
CA MET A 209 10.72 0.86 17.28
C MET A 209 11.55 -0.11 16.43
#